data_AF-A0A345SXE7-F1
#
_entry.id   AF-A0A345SXE7-F1
#
_cell.length_a   1.000
_cell.length_b   1.000
_cell.length_c   1.000
_cell.angle_alpha   90.00
_cell.angle_beta   90.00
_cell.angle_gamma   90.00
#
_symmetry.space_group_name_H-M   'P 1'
#
loop_
_entity.id
_entity.type
_entity.pdbx_description
1 polymer ?
#
loop_
_entity_poly.entity_id
_entity_poly.type
_entity_poly.pdbx_seq_one_letter_code
_entity_poly.pdbx_strand_id
1 'polypeptide(L)' 'MLVPAPVLQLPVDAPTLDRLHGDACINCGTEDGPLLPAGHAYTTDGEGQLGWPVAACPDHREARP' A
#
# COMPACT_ATOMS: atom_id res chain seq x y z
N MET A 1 29.21 -12.53 19.99
CA MET A 1 27.78 -12.95 19.98
C MET A 1 27.00 -11.81 19.38
N LEU A 2 26.44 -11.97 18.17
CA LEU A 2 25.58 -10.96 17.55
C LEU A 2 24.17 -11.13 18.12
N VAL A 3 23.64 -10.10 18.78
CA VAL A 3 22.23 -10.07 19.19
C VAL A 3 21.43 -9.79 17.91
N PRO A 4 20.50 -10.65 17.49
CA PRO A 4 19.67 -10.36 16.34
C PRO A 4 18.84 -9.09 16.63
N ALA A 5 18.74 -8.20 15.65
CA ALA A 5 17.91 -7.01 15.77
C ALA A 5 16.47 -7.43 16.08
N PRO A 6 15.76 -6.72 16.96
CA PRO A 6 14.35 -6.98 17.19
C PRO A 6 13.60 -6.84 15.87
N VAL A 7 12.86 -7.88 15.48
CA VAL A 7 11.99 -7.82 14.31
C VAL A 7 10.83 -6.90 14.67
N LEU A 8 10.86 -5.68 14.14
CA LEU A 8 9.72 -4.78 14.20
C LEU A 8 8.59 -5.40 13.36
N GLN A 9 7.64 -6.04 14.03
CA GLN A 9 6.41 -6.46 13.39
C GLN A 9 5.49 -5.25 13.26
N LEU A 10 5.32 -4.79 12.03
CA LEU A 10 4.27 -3.85 11.69
C LEU A 10 2.91 -4.55 11.86
N PRO A 11 1.86 -3.83 12.29
CA PRO A 11 0.50 -4.38 12.38
C PRO A 11 -0.16 -4.58 11.00
N VAL A 12 0.62 -4.53 9.92
CA VAL A 12 0.19 -4.71 8.53
C VAL A 12 1.10 -5.74 7.87
N ASP A 13 0.54 -6.56 6.98
CA ASP A 13 1.30 -7.54 6.23
C ASP A 13 2.03 -6.90 5.04
N ALA A 14 3.01 -7.62 4.47
CA ALA A 14 3.77 -7.13 3.31
C ALA A 14 2.87 -6.77 2.11
N PRO A 15 1.84 -7.57 1.74
CA PRO A 15 0.92 -7.21 0.67
C PRO A 15 0.19 -5.88 0.89
N THR A 16 -0.15 -5.55 2.13
CA THR A 16 -0.73 -4.23 2.45
C THR A 16 0.27 -3.11 2.21
N LEU A 17 1.54 -3.31 2.59
CA LEU A 17 2.58 -2.32 2.34
C LEU A 17 2.85 -2.15 0.85
N ASP A 18 2.91 -3.22 0.08
CA ASP A 18 3.14 -3.16 -1.37
C ASP A 18 2.04 -2.34 -2.08
N ARG A 19 0.78 -2.50 -1.65
CA ARG A 19 -0.34 -1.68 -2.15
C ARG A 19 -0.24 -0.21 -1.74
N LEU A 20 0.15 0.09 -0.50
CA LEU A 20 0.29 1.46 0.01
C LEU A 20 1.53 2.18 -0.53
N HIS A 21 2.55 1.44 -0.95
CA HIS A 21 3.72 1.98 -1.67
C HIS A 21 3.47 2.16 -3.17
N GLY A 22 2.36 1.65 -3.69
CA GLY A 22 2.02 1.71 -5.11
C GLY A 22 2.76 0.69 -5.96
N ASP A 23 3.38 -0.33 -5.35
CA ASP A 23 4.05 -1.44 -6.02
C ASP A 23 3.06 -2.54 -6.45
N ALA A 24 1.85 -2.52 -5.89
CA ALA A 24 0.74 -3.38 -6.28
C ALA A 24 -0.56 -2.57 -6.47
N CYS A 25 -1.49 -3.10 -7.25
CA CYS A 25 -2.81 -2.48 -7.40
C CYS A 25 -3.52 -2.37 -6.05
N ILE A 26 -3.94 -1.16 -5.68
CA ILE A 26 -4.60 -0.89 -4.39
C ILE A 26 -5.86 -1.72 -4.15
N ASN A 27 -6.55 -2.15 -5.23
CA ASN A 27 -7.81 -2.88 -5.13
C ASN A 27 -7.64 -4.40 -5.13
N CYS A 28 -6.86 -4.97 -6.06
CA CYS A 28 -6.70 -6.42 -6.19
C CYS A 28 -5.32 -6.96 -5.79
N GLY A 29 -4.34 -6.10 -5.58
CA GLY A 29 -2.98 -6.49 -5.22
C GLY A 29 -2.13 -7.08 -6.35
N THR A 30 -2.56 -7.01 -7.62
CA THR A 30 -1.71 -7.45 -8.73
C THR A 30 -0.49 -6.55 -8.87
N GLU A 31 0.66 -7.17 -9.04
CA GLU A 31 1.93 -6.52 -9.42
C GLU A 31 2.17 -6.63 -10.93
N ASP A 32 1.40 -7.48 -11.61
CA ASP A 32 1.53 -7.73 -13.04
C ASP A 32 0.95 -6.60 -13.90
N GLY A 33 1.73 -6.18 -14.88
CA GLY A 33 1.32 -5.19 -15.89
C GLY A 33 1.48 -3.74 -15.45
N PRO A 34 0.95 -2.78 -16.22
CA PRO A 34 1.12 -1.37 -15.91
C PRO A 34 0.28 -0.96 -14.70
N LEU A 35 0.95 -0.44 -13.67
CA LEU A 35 0.31 0.27 -12.57
C LEU A 35 0.24 1.75 -12.88
N LEU A 36 -0.94 2.35 -12.70
CA LEU A 36 -1.21 3.76 -13.02
C LEU A 36 -1.59 4.52 -11.76
N PRO A 37 -1.22 5.81 -11.63
CA PRO A 37 -1.62 6.63 -10.49
C PRO A 37 -3.14 6.61 -10.28
N ALA A 38 -3.57 6.30 -9.05
CA ALA A 38 -4.97 6.07 -8.69
C ALA A 38 -5.44 6.97 -7.52
N GLY A 39 -4.72 8.07 -7.27
CA GLY A 39 -5.05 9.02 -6.20
C GLY A 39 -4.38 8.67 -4.89
N HIS A 40 -5.12 8.77 -3.78
CA HIS A 40 -4.60 8.54 -2.44
C HIS A 40 -5.46 7.57 -1.64
N ALA A 41 -4.82 6.61 -0.98
CA ALA A 41 -5.42 5.87 0.14
C ALA A 41 -5.19 6.67 1.43
N TYR A 42 -6.11 6.56 2.38
CA TYR A 42 -6.02 7.34 3.61
C TYR A 42 -6.01 6.46 4.84
N THR A 43 -5.09 6.70 5.75
CA THR A 43 -5.05 6.07 7.07
C THR A 43 -5.29 7.12 8.15
N THR A 44 -5.83 6.69 9.31
CA THR A 44 -5.92 7.55 10.49
C THR A 44 -4.80 7.21 11.46
N ASP A 45 -4.15 8.22 12.03
CA ASP A 45 -3.15 8.06 13.10
C ASP A 45 -3.69 8.45 14.49
N GLY A 46 -5.00 8.71 14.57
CA GLY A 46 -5.66 9.19 15.79
C GLY A 46 -5.59 10.71 15.99
N GLU A 47 -4.71 11.42 15.26
CA GLU A 47 -4.56 12.88 15.29
C GLU A 47 -5.05 13.53 13.97
N GLY A 48 -5.14 12.76 12.89
CA GLY A 48 -5.62 13.21 11.60
C GLY A 48 -5.67 12.10 10.56
N GLN A 49 -5.83 12.52 9.30
CA GLN A 49 -5.85 11.63 8.15
C GLN A 49 -4.55 11.82 7.34
N LEU A 50 -3.82 10.73 7.16
CA LEU A 50 -2.60 10.68 6.35
C LEU A 50 -2.92 10.08 4.99
N GLY A 51 -2.53 10.77 3.92
CA GLY A 51 -2.73 10.33 2.54
C GLY A 51 -1.49 9.65 1.96
N TRP A 52 -1.68 8.51 1.33
CA TRP A 52 -0.66 7.70 0.66
C TRP A 52 -0.95 7.70 -0.84
N PRO A 53 -0.04 8.16 -1.70
CA PRO A 53 -0.24 8.03 -3.14
C PRO A 53 -0.24 6.54 -3.52
N VAL A 54 -1.27 6.10 -4.26
CA VAL A 54 -1.45 4.69 -4.63
C VAL A 54 -1.56 4.50 -6.13
N ALA A 55 -1.34 3.26 -6.56
CA ALA A 55 -1.50 2.86 -7.95
C ALA A 55 -2.59 1.78 -8.12
N ALA A 56 -3.15 1.69 -9.32
CA ALA A 56 -4.11 0.65 -9.69
C ALA A 56 -3.80 0.08 -11.07
N CYS A 57 -4.15 -1.19 -11.26
CA CYS A 57 -4.11 -1.81 -12.58
C CYS A 57 -5.20 -1.20 -13.49
N PRO A 58 -5.12 -1.37 -14.82
CA PRO A 58 -6.06 -0.75 -15.76
C PRO A 58 -7.52 -1.11 -15.49
N ASP A 59 -7.80 -2.33 -15.04
CA ASP A 59 -9.14 -2.80 -14.69
C ASP A 59 -9.74 -2.09 -13.46
N HIS A 60 -8.89 -1.56 -12.58
CA HIS A 60 -9.31 -0.91 -11.33
C HIS A 60 -8.96 0.57 -11.27
N ARG A 61 -8.44 1.16 -12.34
CA ARG A 61 -8.00 2.57 -12.35
C ARG A 61 -9.12 3.55 -11.99
N GLU A 62 -10.33 3.26 -12.43
CA GLU A 62 -11.50 4.11 -12.21
C GLU A 62 -12.31 3.69 -10.98
N ALA A 63 -11.98 2.54 -10.39
CA ALA A 63 -12.55 2.10 -9.13
C ALA A 63 -11.95 2.96 -8.01
N ARG A 64 -12.78 3.79 -7.40
CA ARG A 64 -12.37 4.54 -6.21
C ARG A 64 -12.10 3.52 -5.09
N PRO A 65 -10.91 3.51 -4.46
CA PRO A 65 -10.64 2.64 -3.32
C PRO A 65 -11.54 3.00 -2.11
#